data_AF-A0A958ZDS6-F1
#
_entry.id   AF-A0A958ZDS6-F1
#
_cell.length_a   1.000
_cell.length_b   1.000
_cell.length_c   1.000
_cell.angle_alpha   90.00
_cell.angle_beta   90.00
_cell.angle_gamma   90.00
#
_symmetry.space_group_name_H-M   'P 1'
#
loop_
_entity.id
_entity.type
_entity.pdbx_description
1 polymer ?
#
loop_
_entity_poly.entity_id
_entity_poly.type
_entity_poly.pdbx_seq_one_letter_code
_entity_poly.pdbx_strand_id
1 'polypeptide(L)'
;MYNRNEAINKYTNLAINNDWDFSKMRNTIREDLKRLDEEELALIINYVDEKKSRFDALKSDKQIGYASIIAGLGLIGIGVLFSLGTYFDLFGTTGGWVLLYGPIVSGFGILGFGINKKGNYDRFINSNNIILN
;
A
#
# COMPACT_ATOMS: atom_id res chain seq x y z
N MET A 1 -34.72 6.16 -2.83
CA MET A 1 -33.93 7.07 -3.69
C MET A 1 -32.61 6.37 -3.97
N TYR A 2 -32.20 6.32 -5.24
CA TYR A 2 -30.90 5.78 -5.63
C TYR A 2 -29.80 6.72 -5.15
N ASN A 3 -28.82 6.21 -4.39
CA ASN A 3 -27.65 6.96 -3.97
C ASN A 3 -26.42 6.39 -4.68
N ARG A 4 -25.91 7.13 -5.67
CA ARG A 4 -24.76 6.76 -6.51
C ARG A 4 -23.53 6.37 -5.68
N ASN A 5 -23.27 7.11 -4.60
CA ASN A 5 -22.10 6.88 -3.74
C ASN A 5 -22.19 5.55 -2.98
N GLU A 6 -23.39 5.16 -2.57
CA GLU A 6 -23.64 3.92 -1.85
C GLU A 6 -23.46 2.71 -2.78
N ALA A 7 -23.97 2.79 -4.01
CA ALA A 7 -23.75 1.77 -5.03
C ALA A 7 -22.26 1.61 -5.35
N ILE A 8 -21.55 2.71 -5.60
CA ILE A 8 -20.11 2.71 -5.86
C ILE A 8 -19.35 2.02 -4.73
N ASN A 9 -19.61 2.36 -3.46
CA ASN A 9 -18.89 1.76 -2.33
C ASN A 9 -19.21 0.26 -2.16
N LYS A 10 -20.47 -0.15 -2.37
CA LYS A 10 -20.88 -1.56 -2.31
C LYS A 10 -20.13 -2.38 -3.37
N TYR A 11 -20.17 -1.96 -4.63
CA TYR A 11 -19.55 -2.71 -5.72
C TYR A 11 -18.02 -2.62 -5.69
N THR A 12 -17.44 -1.52 -5.21
CA THR A 12 -15.98 -1.41 -4.97
C THR A 12 -15.52 -2.45 -3.94
N ASN A 13 -16.23 -2.57 -2.81
CA ASN A 13 -15.92 -3.58 -1.79
C ASN A 13 -16.03 -5.01 -2.33
N LEU A 14 -17.06 -5.30 -3.13
CA LEU A 14 -17.22 -6.61 -3.76
C LEU A 14 -16.11 -6.91 -4.78
N ALA A 15 -15.74 -5.92 -5.60
CA ALA A 15 -14.68 -6.03 -6.59
C ALA A 15 -13.32 -6.35 -5.96
N ILE A 16 -13.00 -5.67 -4.85
CA ILE A 16 -11.75 -5.80 -4.13
C ILE A 16 -11.66 -7.14 -3.37
N ASN A 17 -12.76 -7.56 -2.74
CA ASN A 17 -12.75 -8.75 -1.88
C ASN A 17 -12.93 -10.07 -2.64
N ASN A 18 -13.69 -10.09 -3.72
CA ASN A 18 -14.08 -11.32 -4.41
C ASN A 18 -13.51 -11.46 -5.83
N ASP A 19 -12.60 -10.57 -6.23
CA ASP A 19 -12.00 -10.51 -7.57
C ASP A 19 -13.04 -10.66 -8.70
N TRP A 20 -14.13 -9.89 -8.60
CA TRP A 20 -15.23 -10.01 -9.54
C TRP A 20 -14.83 -9.60 -10.96
N ASP A 21 -15.25 -10.43 -11.92
CA ASP A 21 -15.20 -10.13 -13.34
C ASP A 21 -16.18 -8.99 -13.67
N PHE A 22 -15.69 -7.95 -14.34
CA PHE A 22 -16.46 -6.77 -14.75
C PHE A 22 -17.69 -7.11 -15.59
N SER A 23 -17.62 -8.20 -16.37
CA SER A 23 -18.77 -8.68 -17.14
C SER A 23 -19.93 -9.13 -16.23
N LYS A 24 -19.60 -9.81 -15.12
CA LYS A 24 -20.60 -10.21 -14.11
C LYS A 24 -21.10 -9.01 -13.33
N MET A 25 -20.20 -8.10 -12.96
CA MET A 25 -20.54 -6.89 -12.22
C MET A 25 -21.53 -6.01 -13.01
N ARG A 26 -21.34 -5.86 -14.32
CA ARG A 26 -22.25 -5.11 -15.19
C ARG A 26 -23.67 -5.66 -15.15
N ASN A 27 -23.81 -6.99 -15.26
CA ASN A 27 -25.11 -7.64 -15.23
C ASN A 27 -25.77 -7.50 -13.84
N THR A 28 -25.01 -7.67 -12.77
CA THR A 28 -25.53 -7.51 -11.40
C THR A 28 -25.95 -6.08 -11.10
N ILE A 29 -25.18 -5.06 -11.50
CA ILE A 29 -25.56 -3.66 -11.31
C ILE A 29 -26.83 -3.35 -12.11
N ARG A 30 -26.93 -3.85 -13.36
CA ARG A 30 -28.10 -3.68 -14.20
C ARG A 30 -29.35 -4.34 -13.61
N GLU A 31 -29.22 -5.51 -12.99
CA GLU A 31 -30.31 -6.23 -12.33
C GLU A 31 -30.74 -5.57 -11.01
N ASP A 32 -29.79 -5.14 -10.17
CA ASP A 32 -30.04 -4.47 -8.89
C ASP A 32 -30.65 -3.08 -9.08
N LEU A 33 -30.30 -2.41 -10.19
CA LEU A 33 -30.65 -1.01 -10.46
C LEU A 33 -31.32 -0.90 -11.84
N LYS A 34 -32.45 -1.61 -12.00
CA LYS A 34 -33.31 -1.71 -13.21
C LYS A 34 -33.72 -0.40 -13.91
N ARG A 35 -33.33 0.76 -13.40
CA ARG A 35 -33.63 2.11 -13.90
C ARG A 35 -32.40 2.97 -14.19
N LEU A 36 -31.19 2.42 -14.10
CA LEU A 36 -29.98 3.13 -14.49
C LEU A 36 -29.93 3.33 -16.00
N ASP A 37 -29.57 4.53 -16.42
CA ASP A 37 -29.16 4.79 -17.79
C ASP A 37 -27.86 4.04 -18.10
N GLU A 38 -27.64 3.64 -19.36
CA GLU A 38 -26.41 2.97 -19.80
C GLU A 38 -25.18 3.85 -19.53
N GLU A 39 -25.33 5.17 -19.62
CA GLU A 39 -24.28 6.14 -19.27
C GLU A 39 -23.93 6.10 -17.78
N GLU A 40 -24.92 6.07 -16.88
CA GLU A 40 -24.67 5.99 -15.44
C GLU A 40 -24.07 4.65 -15.03
N LEU A 41 -24.50 3.55 -15.65
CA LEU A 41 -23.92 2.23 -15.45
C LEU A 41 -22.44 2.21 -15.84
N ALA A 42 -22.09 2.77 -17.01
CA ALA A 42 -20.71 2.86 -17.48
C ALA A 42 -19.85 3.71 -16.52
N LEU A 43 -20.37 4.85 -16.03
CA LEU A 43 -19.68 5.69 -15.06
C LEU A 43 -19.36 4.94 -13.75
N ILE A 44 -20.32 4.18 -13.20
CA ILE A 44 -20.11 3.41 -11.98
C ILE A 44 -19.03 2.35 -12.19
N ILE A 45 -19.12 1.60 -13.30
CA ILE A 45 -18.16 0.52 -13.60
C ILE A 45 -16.75 1.08 -13.78
N ASN A 46 -16.58 2.14 -14.57
CA ASN A 46 -15.28 2.77 -14.78
C ASN A 46 -14.68 3.26 -13.47
N TYR A 47 -15.50 3.83 -12.59
CA TYR A 47 -15.04 4.32 -11.29
C TYR A 47 -14.66 3.18 -10.33
N VAL A 48 -15.39 2.07 -10.37
CA VAL A 48 -15.03 0.85 -9.61
C VAL A 48 -13.75 0.24 -10.15
N ASP A 49 -13.58 0.17 -11.47
CA ASP A 49 -12.36 -0.34 -12.12
C ASP A 49 -11.13 0.51 -11.76
N GLU A 50 -11.24 1.83 -11.87
CA GLU A 50 -10.17 2.76 -11.46
C GLU A 50 -9.79 2.55 -9.99
N LYS A 51 -10.78 2.41 -9.10
CA LYS A 51 -10.53 2.13 -7.67
C LYS A 51 -9.88 0.78 -7.44
N LYS A 52 -10.30 -0.27 -8.14
CA LYS A 52 -9.71 -1.61 -8.03
C LYS A 52 -8.26 -1.61 -8.52
N SER A 53 -8.01 -1.06 -9.71
CA SER A 53 -6.68 -0.91 -10.28
C SER A 53 -5.74 -0.14 -9.33
N ARG A 54 -6.22 0.97 -8.76
CA ARG A 54 -5.47 1.74 -7.78
C ARG A 54 -5.24 0.96 -6.48
N PHE A 55 -6.22 0.18 -6.02
CA PHE A 55 -6.05 -0.70 -4.87
C PHE A 55 -4.96 -1.75 -5.10
N ASP A 56 -4.95 -2.40 -6.27
CA ASP A 56 -3.96 -3.41 -6.63
C ASP A 56 -2.55 -2.81 -6.72
N ALA A 57 -2.41 -1.63 -7.31
CA ALA A 57 -1.14 -0.89 -7.33
C ALA A 57 -0.66 -0.57 -5.91
N LEU A 58 -1.55 -0.10 -5.04
CA LEU A 58 -1.23 0.22 -3.65
C LEU A 58 -0.94 -1.03 -2.80
N LYS A 59 -1.56 -2.17 -3.11
CA LYS A 59 -1.31 -3.45 -2.43
C LYS A 59 0.11 -3.93 -2.70
N SER A 60 0.57 -3.80 -3.94
CA SER A 60 1.97 -4.05 -4.30
C SER A 60 2.92 -3.08 -3.58
N ASP A 61 2.58 -1.79 -3.57
CA ASP A 61 3.33 -0.77 -2.82
C ASP A 61 3.42 -1.07 -1.32
N LYS A 62 2.36 -1.63 -0.71
CA LYS A 62 2.39 -2.05 0.70
C LYS A 62 3.38 -3.17 0.95
N GLN A 63 3.45 -4.17 0.07
CA GLN A 63 4.44 -5.26 0.18
C GLN A 63 5.86 -4.71 0.06
N ILE A 64 6.11 -3.84 -0.93
CA ILE A 64 7.39 -3.14 -1.09
C ILE A 64 7.70 -2.30 0.15
N GLY A 65 6.69 -1.65 0.73
CA GLY A 65 6.81 -0.87 1.95
C GLY A 65 7.26 -1.70 3.15
N TYR A 66 6.65 -2.86 3.37
CA TYR A 66 7.05 -3.80 4.43
C TYR A 66 8.47 -4.33 4.21
N ALA A 67 8.81 -4.74 2.98
CA ALA A 67 10.14 -5.20 2.65
C ALA A 67 11.19 -4.11 2.92
N SER A 68 10.89 -2.86 2.57
CA SER A 68 11.75 -1.71 2.82
C SER A 68 11.92 -1.43 4.32
N ILE A 69 10.85 -1.51 5.12
CA ILE A 69 10.94 -1.36 6.58
C ILE A 69 11.88 -2.40 7.17
N ILE A 70 11.73 -3.68 6.78
CA ILE A 70 12.57 -4.77 7.27
C ILE A 70 14.03 -4.56 6.84
N ALA A 71 14.27 -4.20 5.57
CA ALA A 71 15.61 -3.92 5.06
C ALA A 71 16.27 -2.73 5.79
N GLY A 72 15.53 -1.65 6.01
CA GLY A 72 15.99 -0.47 6.74
C GLY A 72 16.36 -0.80 8.19
N LEU A 73 15.52 -1.57 8.90
CA LEU A 73 15.83 -2.05 10.24
C LEU A 73 17.07 -2.96 10.26
N GLY A 74 17.24 -3.82 9.26
CA GLY A 74 18.43 -4.65 9.13
C GLY A 74 19.72 -3.84 8.98
N LEU A 75 19.71 -2.81 8.12
CA LEU A 75 20.85 -1.91 7.92
C LEU A 75 21.18 -1.10 9.18
N ILE A 76 20.17 -0.58 9.88
CA ILE A 76 20.36 0.08 11.17
C ILE A 76 21.01 -0.89 12.16
N GLY A 77 20.49 -2.12 12.27
CA GLY A 77 21.04 -3.15 13.16
C GLY A 77 22.50 -3.47 12.88
N ILE A 78 22.87 -3.65 11.60
CA ILE A 78 24.26 -3.86 11.19
C ILE A 78 25.12 -2.65 11.56
N GLY A 79 24.66 -1.43 11.27
CA GLY A 79 25.39 -0.21 11.61
C GLY A 79 25.64 -0.08 13.11
N VAL A 80 24.65 -0.43 13.95
CA VAL A 80 24.79 -0.45 15.41
C VAL A 80 25.82 -1.49 15.85
N LEU A 81 25.77 -2.71 15.30
CA LEU A 81 26.73 -3.76 15.63
C LEU A 81 28.18 -3.36 15.27
N PHE A 82 28.38 -2.79 14.09
CA PHE A 82 29.69 -2.24 13.69
C PHE A 82 30.14 -1.10 14.61
N SER A 83 29.21 -0.24 15.02
CA SER A 83 29.49 0.85 15.95
C SER A 83 29.95 0.34 17.32
N LEU A 84 29.25 -0.66 17.85
CA LEU A 84 29.62 -1.30 19.11
C LEU A 84 30.94 -2.04 19.02
N GLY A 85 31.18 -2.81 17.94
CA GLY A 85 32.44 -3.53 17.80
C GLY A 85 33.66 -2.60 17.63
N THR A 86 33.46 -1.43 17.01
CA THR A 86 34.49 -0.39 16.95
C THR A 86 34.73 0.23 18.33
N TYR A 87 33.67 0.48 19.11
CA TYR A 87 33.77 0.99 20.48
C TYR A 87 34.54 0.04 21.43
N PHE A 88 34.35 -1.27 21.27
CA PHE A 88 35.07 -2.29 22.05
C PHE A 88 36.46 -2.64 21.48
N ASP A 89 36.95 -1.88 20.50
CA ASP A 89 38.22 -2.10 19.80
C ASP A 89 38.37 -3.52 19.20
N LEU A 90 37.26 -4.18 18.87
CA LEU A 90 37.27 -5.50 18.25
C LEU A 90 37.83 -5.49 16.82
N PHE A 91 37.87 -4.31 16.20
CA PHE A 91 38.25 -4.13 14.79
C PHE A 91 39.49 -3.26 14.59
N GLY A 92 40.18 -2.81 15.65
CA GLY A 92 41.46 -2.08 15.56
C GLY A 92 41.43 -0.82 14.68
N THR A 93 40.28 -0.17 14.53
CA THR A 93 40.06 0.91 13.56
C THR A 93 40.27 2.28 14.20
N THR A 94 41.52 2.71 14.26
CA THR A 94 41.90 4.09 14.62
C THR A 94 41.61 5.02 13.44
N GLY A 95 40.38 5.58 13.38
CA GLY A 95 40.09 6.75 12.52
C GLY A 95 38.89 6.65 11.55
N GLY A 96 38.10 5.57 11.58
CA GLY A 96 37.02 5.32 10.61
C GLY A 96 35.63 5.85 10.97
N TRP A 97 35.48 6.97 11.70
CA TRP A 97 34.17 7.40 12.21
C TRP A 97 33.13 7.69 11.12
N VAL A 98 33.53 8.15 9.93
CA VAL A 98 32.60 8.51 8.82
C VAL A 98 31.99 7.29 8.13
N LEU A 99 32.70 6.16 8.06
CA LEU A 99 32.20 4.93 7.41
C LEU A 99 31.14 4.21 8.25
N LEU A 100 31.12 4.41 9.56
CA LEU A 100 30.15 3.80 10.48
C LEU A 100 28.72 4.32 10.31
N TYR A 101 28.55 5.59 9.95
CA TYR A 101 27.22 6.22 9.89
C TYR A 101 26.45 5.90 8.60
N GLY A 102 27.13 5.44 7.54
CA GLY A 102 26.50 5.12 6.25
C GLY A 102 25.36 4.10 6.35
N PRO A 103 25.57 2.92 6.96
CA PRO A 103 24.51 1.92 7.16
C PRO A 103 23.33 2.44 7.98
N ILE A 104 23.59 3.26 9.00
CA ILE A 104 22.55 3.81 9.88
C ILE A 104 21.69 4.83 9.10
N VAL A 105 22.34 5.79 8.43
CA VAL A 105 21.64 6.85 7.67
C VAL A 105 20.85 6.25 6.50
N SER A 106 21.45 5.33 5.74
CA SER A 106 20.75 4.63 4.66
C SER A 106 19.59 3.79 5.18
N GLY A 107 19.76 3.12 6.31
CA GLY A 107 18.70 2.36 6.96
C GLY A 107 17.50 3.22 7.37
N PHE A 108 17.73 4.42 7.94
CA PHE A 108 16.65 5.37 8.23
C PHE A 108 15.94 5.88 6.96
N GLY A 109 16.69 6.15 5.88
CA GLY A 109 16.10 6.58 4.61
C GLY A 109 15.17 5.52 4.00
N ILE A 110 15.63 4.27 3.96
CA ILE A 110 14.86 3.13 3.44
C ILE A 110 13.64 2.84 4.33
N LEU A 111 13.79 2.95 5.64
CA LEU A 111 12.69 2.80 6.60
C LEU A 111 11.62 3.87 6.39
N GLY A 112 12.02 5.14 6.23
CA GLY A 112 11.10 6.24 5.94
C GLY A 112 10.36 6.06 4.61
N PHE A 113 11.05 5.61 3.57
CA PHE A 113 10.43 5.25 2.29
C PHE A 113 9.37 4.14 2.46
N GLY A 114 9.71 3.09 3.22
CA GLY A 114 8.80 1.98 3.49
C GLY A 114 7.55 2.38 4.25
N ILE A 115 7.68 3.24 5.27
CA ILE A 115 6.54 3.78 6.03
C ILE A 115 5.61 4.59 5.12
N ASN A 116 6.15 5.43 4.24
CA ASN A 116 5.34 6.22 3.30
C ASN A 116 4.53 5.33 2.35
N LYS A 117 5.18 4.33 1.76
CA LYS A 117 4.53 3.37 0.85
C LYS A 117 3.41 2.60 1.54
N LYS A 118 3.65 2.09 2.74
CA LYS A 118 2.62 1.42 3.55
C LYS A 118 1.47 2.38 3.91
N GLY A 119 1.79 3.60 4.33
CA GLY A 119 0.80 4.60 4.73
C GLY A 119 -0.13 5.04 3.60
N ASN A 120 0.31 5.00 2.34
CA ASN A 120 -0.56 5.30 1.19
C ASN A 120 -1.67 4.26 1.02
N TYR A 121 -1.37 2.98 1.21
CA TYR A 121 -2.36 1.91 1.15
C TYR A 121 -3.38 2.03 2.30
N ASP A 122 -2.89 2.20 3.53
CA ASP A 122 -3.76 2.26 4.71
C ASP A 122 -4.69 3.50 4.63
N ARG A 123 -4.19 4.63 4.11
CA ARG A 123 -5.02 5.82 3.83
C ARG A 123 -6.09 5.58 2.77
N PHE A 124 -5.75 4.86 1.69
CA PHE A 124 -6.71 4.58 0.62
C PHE A 124 -7.87 3.70 1.08
N ILE A 125 -7.59 2.69 1.91
CA ILE A 125 -8.64 1.85 2.51
C ILE A 125 -9.57 2.69 3.37
N ASN A 126 -8.99 3.48 4.28
CA ASN A 126 -9.76 4.27 5.23
C ASN A 126 -10.59 5.36 4.53
N SER A 127 -10.01 6.08 3.56
CA SER A 127 -10.73 7.12 2.82
C SER A 127 -11.89 6.60 1.97
N ASN A 128 -11.85 5.33 1.57
CA ASN A 128 -12.87 4.71 0.74
C ASN A 128 -13.82 3.77 1.51
N ASN A 129 -13.71 3.72 2.85
CA ASN A 129 -14.47 2.78 3.69
C ASN A 129 -14.42 1.35 3.14
N ILE A 130 -13.24 0.91 2.69
CA ILE A 130 -13.06 -0.44 2.15
C ILE A 130 -12.95 -1.40 3.33
N ILE A 131 -13.82 -2.41 3.38
CA ILE A 131 -13.82 -3.44 4.41
C ILE A 131 -13.16 -4.67 3.79
N LEU A 132 -11.95 -4.99 4.21
CA LEU A 132 -11.26 -6.22 3.79
C LEU A 132 -11.75 -7.39 4.65
N ASN A 133 -12.16 -8.49 4.01
CA ASN A 133 -12.51 -9.76 4.67
C ASN A 133 -11.31 -10.68 4.83
#